data_AF-A0A356U828-F1
#
_entry.id   AF-A0A356U828-F1
#
_cell.length_a   1.000
_cell.length_b   1.000
_cell.length_c   1.000
_cell.angle_alpha   90.00
_cell.angle_beta   90.00
_cell.angle_gamma   90.00
#
_symmetry.space_group_name_H-M   'P 1'
#
loop_
_entity.id
_entity.type
_entity.pdbx_description
1 polymer ?
#
loop_
_entity_poly.entity_id
_entity_poly.type
_entity_poly.pdbx_seq_one_letter_code
_entity_poly.pdbx_strand_id
1 'polypeptide(L)'
;VIVADNQVRLAREAELQGIAFNLSWHYELDMGRLYSALDSLENNQVLREKMVRRGQELIDGRGAQRVAVILLDEMRRNKYGYKRDDSG
;
A
#
# COMPACT_ATOMS: atom_id res chain seq x y z
N VAL A 1 7.30 10.94 -7.74
CA VAL A 1 6.17 11.89 -7.89
C VAL A 1 5.00 11.33 -7.10
N ILE A 2 4.71 11.87 -5.92
CA ILE A 2 3.51 11.54 -5.15
C ILE A 2 3.00 12.87 -4.59
N VAL A 3 1.90 13.37 -5.15
CA VAL A 3 1.32 14.67 -4.79
C VAL A 3 -0.19 14.47 -4.58
N ALA A 4 -0.57 13.91 -3.43
CA ALA A 4 -1.91 14.01 -2.85
C ALA A 4 -1.94 13.40 -1.44
N ASP A 5 -2.72 13.99 -0.52
CA ASP A 5 -2.92 13.52 0.87
C ASP A 5 -3.35 12.04 0.95
N ASN A 6 -4.08 11.55 -0.05
CA ASN A 6 -4.53 10.16 -0.11
C ASN A 6 -3.39 9.14 -0.35
N GLN A 7 -2.17 9.59 -0.68
CA GLN A 7 -1.02 8.72 -0.95
C GLN A 7 -0.01 8.68 0.20
N VAL A 8 -0.14 9.52 1.24
CA VAL A 8 0.83 9.59 2.35
C VAL A 8 0.89 8.28 3.13
N ARG A 9 -0.27 7.70 3.43
CA ARG A 9 -0.35 6.42 4.13
C ARG A 9 0.30 5.31 3.30
N LEU A 10 0.09 5.33 1.99
CA LEU A 10 0.66 4.35 1.08
C LEU A 10 2.19 4.53 0.96
N ALA A 11 2.69 5.76 0.93
CA ALA A 11 4.12 6.05 0.92
C ALA A 11 4.83 5.61 2.22
N ARG A 12 4.21 5.87 3.38
CA ARG A 12 4.72 5.39 4.68
C ARG A 12 4.73 3.87 4.75
N GLU A 13 3.65 3.23 4.33
CA GLU A 13 3.58 1.76 4.29
C GLU A 13 4.62 1.17 3.33
N ALA A 14 4.80 1.77 2.16
CA ALA A 14 5.82 1.34 1.19
C ALA A 14 7.24 1.44 1.77
N GLU A 15 7.52 2.45 2.59
CA GLU A 15 8.79 2.54 3.33
C GLU A 15 8.92 1.49 4.43
N LEU A 16 7.86 1.24 5.22
CA LEU A 16 7.85 0.18 6.23
C LEU A 16 8.06 -1.21 5.62
N GLN A 17 7.46 -1.46 4.46
CA GLN A 17 7.68 -2.68 3.67
C GLN A 17 9.04 -2.68 2.96
N GLY A 18 9.79 -1.58 3.02
CA GLY A 18 11.13 -1.44 2.44
C GLY A 18 11.14 -1.59 0.92
N ILE A 19 10.10 -1.11 0.24
CA ILE A 19 9.98 -1.08 -1.22
C ILE A 19 10.12 0.35 -1.78
N ALA A 20 10.13 1.36 -0.92
CA ALA A 20 10.37 2.76 -1.27
C ALA A 20 11.08 3.50 -0.12
N PHE A 21 11.65 4.67 -0.43
CA PHE A 21 12.02 5.67 0.58
C PHE A 21 10.94 6.73 0.64
N ASN A 22 10.50 7.10 1.84
CA ASN A 22 9.55 8.19 2.03
C ASN A 22 10.30 9.41 2.57
N LEU A 23 10.48 10.41 1.71
CA LEU A 23 11.26 11.62 2.02
C LEU A 23 10.41 12.75 2.63
N SER A 24 9.30 12.38 3.29
CA SER A 24 8.31 13.32 3.82
C SER A 24 7.61 14.15 2.71
N TRP A 25 6.84 15.15 3.12
CA TRP A 25 6.21 16.08 2.21
C TRP A 25 7.23 16.98 1.52
N HIS A 26 6.88 17.50 0.34
CA HIS A 26 7.77 18.37 -0.43
C HIS A 26 8.20 19.65 0.34
N TYR A 27 7.36 20.16 1.24
CA TYR A 27 7.68 21.31 2.10
C TYR A 27 8.46 20.92 3.38
N GLU A 28 8.56 19.63 3.69
CA GLU A 28 9.37 19.05 4.77
C GLU A 28 10.63 18.37 4.21
N LEU A 29 10.89 18.52 2.91
CA LEU A 29 11.98 17.85 2.24
C LEU A 29 13.32 18.44 2.70
N ASP A 30 14.09 17.60 3.37
CA ASP A 30 15.47 17.91 3.72
C ASP A 30 16.41 17.49 2.58
N MET A 31 17.22 18.43 2.09
CA MET A 31 18.14 18.18 0.98
C MET A 31 19.21 17.14 1.35
N GLY A 32 19.68 17.11 2.60
CA GLY A 32 20.62 16.11 3.08
C GLY A 32 20.04 14.71 3.00
N ARG A 33 18.81 14.51 3.49
CA ARG A 33 18.08 13.24 3.39
C ARG A 33 17.83 12.83 1.94
N LEU A 34 17.51 13.78 1.06
CA LEU A 34 17.36 13.50 -0.37
C LEU A 34 18.67 12.97 -0.98
N TYR A 35 19.80 13.67 -0.76
CA TYR A 35 21.09 13.23 -1.27
C TYR A 35 21.50 11.88 -0.71
N SER A 36 21.35 11.65 0.60
CA SER A 36 21.66 10.36 1.22
C SER A 36 20.79 9.22 0.67
N ALA A 37 19.50 9.49 0.40
CA ALA A 37 18.62 8.49 -0.19
C ALA A 37 19.01 8.16 -1.64
N LEU A 38 19.34 9.18 -2.44
CA LEU A 38 19.83 8.99 -3.80
C LEU A 38 21.15 8.24 -3.83
N ASP A 39 22.11 8.64 -3.00
CA ASP A 39 23.42 7.99 -2.86
C ASP A 39 23.27 6.52 -2.45
N SER A 40 22.40 6.26 -1.46
CA SER A 40 22.07 4.88 -1.05
C SER A 40 21.46 4.08 -2.20
N LEU A 41 20.57 4.66 -3.01
CA LEU A 41 19.97 3.97 -4.15
C LEU A 41 20.98 3.75 -5.28
N GLU A 42 21.85 4.71 -5.57
CA GLU A 42 22.81 4.67 -6.67
C GLU A 42 23.95 3.68 -6.37
N ASN A 43 24.51 3.75 -5.17
CA ASN A 43 25.74 3.06 -4.81
C ASN A 43 25.53 1.71 -4.08
N ASN A 44 24.28 1.35 -3.73
CA ASN A 44 23.99 0.09 -3.03
C ASN A 44 23.11 -0.85 -3.86
N GLN A 45 23.75 -1.69 -4.68
CA GLN A 45 23.05 -2.70 -5.48
C GLN A 45 22.26 -3.70 -4.62
N VAL A 46 22.84 -4.15 -3.50
CA VAL A 46 22.20 -5.12 -2.59
C VAL A 46 20.90 -4.56 -2.01
N LEU A 47 20.87 -3.27 -1.69
CA LEU A 47 19.65 -2.58 -1.27
C LEU A 47 18.60 -2.62 -2.39
N ARG A 48 18.97 -2.22 -3.61
CA ARG A 48 18.03 -2.22 -4.75
C ARG A 48 17.44 -3.60 -5.02
N GLU A 49 18.25 -4.65 -5.01
CA GLU A 49 17.80 -6.03 -5.20
C GLU A 49 16.82 -6.48 -4.11
N LYS A 50 17.09 -6.12 -2.85
CA LYS A 50 16.16 -6.40 -1.74
C LYS A 50 14.83 -5.66 -1.92
N MET A 51 14.86 -4.38 -2.31
CA MET A 51 13.66 -3.60 -2.55
C MET A 51 12.82 -4.19 -3.69
N VAL A 52 13.46 -4.57 -4.81
CA VAL A 52 12.78 -5.20 -5.96
C VAL A 52 12.11 -6.50 -5.56
N ARG A 53 12.84 -7.39 -4.88
CA ARG A 53 12.29 -8.68 -4.45
C ARG A 53 11.08 -8.50 -3.53
N ARG A 54 11.17 -7.61 -2.54
CA ARG A 54 10.04 -7.31 -1.63
C ARG A 54 8.84 -6.74 -2.40
N GLY A 55 9.08 -5.86 -3.38
CA GLY A 55 8.02 -5.33 -4.24
C GLY A 55 7.30 -6.42 -5.02
N GLN A 56 8.06 -7.38 -5.58
CA GLN A 56 7.50 -8.52 -6.30
C GLN A 56 6.70 -9.46 -5.39
N GLU A 57 7.16 -9.69 -4.16
CA GLU A 57 6.46 -10.51 -3.16
C GLU A 57 5.14 -9.88 -2.68
N LEU A 58 5.11 -8.55 -2.56
CA LEU A 58 3.96 -7.82 -2.01
C LEU A 58 2.80 -7.68 -3.04
N ILE A 59 3.12 -7.53 -4.32
CA ILE A 59 2.13 -7.23 -5.37
C ILE A 59 1.60 -8.54 -5.95
N ASP A 60 0.58 -9.10 -5.29
CA ASP A 60 -0.08 -10.33 -5.76
C ASP A 60 -1.20 -10.08 -6.80
N GLY A 61 -1.51 -8.82 -7.10
CA GLY A 61 -2.52 -8.42 -8.09
C GLY A 61 -3.98 -8.74 -7.71
N ARG A 62 -4.24 -9.30 -6.53
CA ARG A 62 -5.58 -9.81 -6.13
C ARG A 62 -6.37 -8.85 -5.26
N GLY A 63 -5.92 -7.61 -5.11
CA GLY A 63 -6.58 -6.60 -4.28
C GLY A 63 -8.05 -6.38 -4.67
N ALA A 64 -8.32 -6.15 -5.96
CA ALA A 64 -9.69 -5.95 -6.45
C ALA A 64 -10.57 -7.19 -6.25
N GLN A 65 -10.02 -8.39 -6.47
CA GLN A 65 -10.73 -9.64 -6.24
C GLN A 65 -11.14 -9.80 -4.78
N ARG A 66 -10.23 -9.53 -3.82
CA ARG A 66 -10.53 -9.60 -2.37
C ARG A 66 -11.67 -8.66 -1.99
N VAL A 67 -11.64 -7.41 -2.50
CA VAL A 67 -12.71 -6.43 -2.24
C VAL A 67 -14.04 -6.90 -2.82
N ALA A 68 -14.04 -7.41 -4.06
CA ALA A 68 -15.25 -7.90 -4.72
C ALA A 68 -15.90 -9.07 -3.96
N VAL A 69 -15.10 -10.02 -3.45
CA VAL A 69 -15.59 -11.15 -2.65
C VAL A 69 -16.29 -10.66 -1.38
N ILE A 70 -15.67 -9.73 -0.64
CA ILE A 70 -16.24 -9.18 0.60
C ILE A 70 -17.57 -8.47 0.30
N LEU A 71 -17.63 -7.65 -0.76
CA LEU A 71 -18.85 -6.94 -1.14
C LEU A 71 -19.98 -7.92 -1.51
N LEU A 72 -19.68 -8.97 -2.27
CA LEU A 72 -20.66 -9.99 -2.64
C LEU A 72 -21.19 -10.76 -1.42
N ASP A 73 -20.32 -11.08 -0.47
CA ASP A 73 -20.70 -11.79 0.76
C ASP A 73 -21.59 -10.91 1.65
N GLU A 74 -21.26 -9.62 1.81
CA GLU A 74 -22.11 -8.66 2.52
C GLU A 74 -23.47 -8.48 1.85
N MET A 75 -23.52 -8.39 0.51
CA MET A 75 -24.78 -8.33 -0.23
C MET A 75 -25.63 -9.59 -0.05
N ARG A 76 -25.01 -10.78 -0.01
CA ARG A 76 -25.72 -12.04 0.27
C ARG A 76 -26.26 -12.06 1.69
N ARG A 77 -25.46 -11.66 2.69
CA ARG A 77 -25.90 -11.54 4.08
C ARG A 77 -27.09 -10.58 4.22
N ASN A 78 -27.05 -9.43 3.55
CA ASN A 78 -28.17 -8.49 3.56
C ASN A 78 -29.42 -9.03 2.83
N LYS A 79 -29.24 -9.78 1.75
CA LYS A 79 -30.35 -10.37 0.98
C LYS A 79 -31.03 -11.55 1.69
N TYR A 80 -30.30 -12.32 2.51
CA TYR A 80 -30.82 -13.48 3.26
C TYR A 80 -31.03 -13.21 4.76
N GLY A 81 -30.55 -12.08 5.29
CA GLY A 81 -30.77 -11.62 6.66
C GLY A 81 -32.16 -11.01 6.92
N TYR A 82 -32.94 -10.75 5.87
CA TYR A 82 -34.33 -10.27 5.96
C TYR A 82 -35.37 -11.42 5.99
N LYS A 83 -35.00 -12.59 6.55
CA LYS A 83 -35.90 -13.73 6.77
C LYS A 83 -35.68 -14.38 8.13
N ARG A 84 -35.79 -13.58 9.18
CA ARG A 84 -36.24 -13.95 10.53
C ARG A 84 -36.91 -12.65 11.01
N ASP A 85 -38.23 -12.55 11.12
CA ASP A 85 -38.98 -12.98 12.30
C ASP A 85 -40.51 -12.90 12.06
N ASP A 86 -41.03 -13.41 10.95
CA ASP A 86 -42.48 -13.32 10.65
C ASP A 86 -43.07 -14.73 10.52
N SER A 87 -43.14 -15.46 11.62
CA SER A 87 -43.95 -16.69 11.71
C SER A 87 -44.34 -17.00 13.16
N GLY A 88 -45.61 -16.73 13.48
CA GLY A 88 -46.35 -17.39 14.57
C GLY A 88 -46.61 -16.55 15.80
#